data_AF-E1NT89-F1
#
_entry.id   AF-E1NT89-F1
#
_cell.length_a   1.000
_cell.length_b   1.000
_cell.length_c   1.000
_cell.angle_alpha   90.00
_cell.angle_beta   90.00
_cell.angle_gamma   90.00
#
_symmetry.space_group_name_H-M   'P 1'
#
loop_
_entity.id
_entity.type
_entity.pdbx_description
1 polymer ?
#
loop_
_entity_poly.entity_id
_entity_poly.type
_entity_poly.pdbx_seq_one_letter_code
_entity_poly.pdbx_strand_id
1 'polypeptide(L)' 'MEDNKKTIVLKFNTEEHTIDMNFSPDLTDEMEIGYILSSSFLSFAAHQGVSKEVLHDIIDNQYSEFLSQNNED' A
#
# COMPACT_ATOMS: atom_id res chain seq x y z
N MET A 1 1.40 25.90 -16.92
CA MET A 1 1.22 25.30 -15.59
C MET A 1 1.93 23.97 -15.67
N GLU A 2 3.01 23.79 -14.93
CA GLU A 2 3.55 22.44 -14.72
C GLU A 2 2.46 21.63 -14.03
N ASP A 3 2.10 20.48 -14.60
CA ASP A 3 1.25 19.52 -13.91
C ASP A 3 2.01 19.09 -12.65
N ASN A 4 1.65 19.62 -11.47
CA ASN A 4 2.09 19.07 -10.19
C ASN A 4 1.42 17.71 -10.01
N LYS A 5 1.95 16.69 -10.70
CA LYS A 5 1.48 15.31 -10.56
C LYS A 5 1.98 14.80 -9.22
N LYS A 6 1.04 14.48 -8.34
CA LYS A 6 1.33 13.70 -7.14
C LYS A 6 1.68 12.28 -7.56
N THR A 7 2.81 11.76 -7.09
CA THR A 7 3.30 10.43 -7.46
C THR A 7 3.75 9.65 -6.25
N ILE A 8 3.50 8.34 -6.27
CA ILE A 8 4.08 7.37 -5.35
C ILE A 8 4.94 6.42 -6.18
N VAL A 9 6.21 6.26 -5.80
CA VAL A 9 7.14 5.30 -6.43
C VAL A 9 7.41 4.19 -5.43
N LEU A 10 6.97 2.97 -5.78
CA LEU A 10 7.23 1.75 -5.03
C LEU A 10 8.42 1.03 -5.67
N LYS A 11 9.44 0.70 -4.87
CA LYS A 11 10.56 -0.15 -5.31
C LYS A 11 10.64 -1.35 -4.37
N PHE A 12 10.58 -2.54 -4.94
CA PHE A 12 10.83 -3.75 -4.18
C PHE A 12 12.32 -4.07 -4.24
N ASN A 13 13.00 -4.02 -3.10
CA ASN A 13 14.36 -4.51 -2.99
C ASN A 13 14.30 -6.03 -2.73
N THR A 14 14.65 -6.80 -3.75
CA THR A 14 14.60 -8.27 -3.68
C THR A 14 15.64 -8.87 -2.74
N GLU A 15 16.77 -8.19 -2.51
CA GLU A 15 17.86 -8.69 -1.66
C GLU A 15 17.53 -8.53 -0.17
N GLU A 16 16.91 -7.40 0.18
CA GLU A 16 16.55 -7.06 1.57
C GLU A 16 15.11 -7.46 1.91
N HIS A 17 14.34 -7.93 0.93
CA HIS A 17 12.90 -8.18 1.05
C HIS A 17 12.10 -6.98 1.57
N THR A 18 12.54 -5.77 1.24
CA THR A 18 11.92 -4.51 1.65
C THR A 18 11.19 -3.85 0.50
N ILE A 19 10.18 -3.03 0.83
CA ILE A 19 9.51 -2.14 -0.11
C ILE A 19 9.88 -0.71 0.28
N ASP A 20 10.61 -0.02 -0.60
CA ASP A 20 10.85 1.41 -0.47
C ASP A 20 9.71 2.19 -1.12
N MET A 21 9.22 3.18 -0.38
CA MET A 21 8.18 4.10 -0.87
C MET A 21 8.71 5.52 -0.91
N ASN A 22 8.63 6.16 -2.07
CA ASN A 22 9.01 7.56 -2.25
C ASN A 22 7.81 8.36 -2.75
N PHE A 23 7.56 9.52 -2.13
CA PHE A 23 6.46 10.40 -2.46
C PHE A 23 6.98 11.64 -3.19
N SER A 24 6.18 12.17 -4.13
CA SER A 24 6.44 13.49 -4.70
C SER A 24 6.43 14.56 -3.61
N PRO A 25 7.19 15.67 -3.73
CA PRO A 25 7.28 16.71 -2.71
C PRO A 25 5.93 17.27 -2.24
N ASP A 26 4.93 17.29 -3.11
CA ASP A 26 3.60 17.86 -2.85
C ASP A 26 2.59 16.85 -2.27
N LEU A 27 3.02 15.60 -2.05
CA LEU A 27 2.21 14.54 -1.46
C LEU A 27 2.70 14.28 -0.03
N THR A 28 2.28 15.15 0.88
CA THR A 28 2.70 15.14 2.31
C THR A 28 1.58 14.74 3.26
N ASP A 29 0.34 14.73 2.81
CA ASP A 29 -0.81 14.34 3.63
C ASP A 29 -0.86 12.81 3.75
N GLU A 30 -0.62 12.30 4.96
CA GLU A 30 -0.63 10.86 5.26
C GLU A 30 -1.98 10.20 4.95
N MET A 31 -3.08 10.92 5.11
CA MET A 31 -4.41 10.39 4.82
C MET A 31 -4.61 10.27 3.30
N GLU A 32 -4.19 11.27 2.53
CA GLU A 32 -4.20 11.23 1.07
C GLU A 32 -3.33 10.07 0.55
N ILE A 33 -2.12 9.90 1.11
CA ILE A 33 -1.22 8.79 0.80
C ILE A 33 -1.93 7.44 1.05
N GLY A 34 -2.54 7.28 2.23
CA GLY A 34 -3.27 6.08 2.61
C GLY A 34 -4.43 5.77 1.64
N TYR A 35 -5.19 6.78 1.22
CA TYR A 35 -6.25 6.60 0.23
C TYR A 35 -5.72 6.17 -1.14
N ILE A 36 -4.64 6.77 -1.63
CA ILE A 36 -4.04 6.42 -2.92
C ILE A 36 -3.52 4.98 -2.90
N LEU A 37 -2.79 4.59 -1.87
CA LEU A 37 -2.24 3.23 -1.73
C LEU A 37 -3.35 2.18 -1.63
N SER A 38 -4.36 2.43 -0.78
CA SER A 38 -5.49 1.52 -0.62
C SER A 38 -6.28 1.37 -1.92
N SER A 39 -6.57 2.47 -2.60
CA SER A 39 -7.29 2.45 -3.89
C SER A 39 -6.50 1.71 -4.97
N SER A 40 -5.17 1.86 -4.99
CA SER A 40 -4.30 1.16 -5.94
C SER A 40 -4.33 -0.34 -5.72
N PHE A 41 -4.22 -0.79 -4.47
CA PHE A 41 -4.32 -2.21 -4.11
C PHE A 41 -5.70 -2.79 -4.46
N LEU A 42 -6.79 -2.10 -4.09
CA LEU A 42 -8.15 -2.53 -4.38
C LEU A 42 -8.43 -2.59 -5.89
N SER A 43 -7.93 -1.61 -6.65
CA SER A 43 -8.06 -1.59 -8.11
C SER A 43 -7.33 -2.77 -8.76
N PHE A 44 -6.11 -3.07 -8.29
CA PHE A 44 -5.38 -4.25 -8.73
C PHE A 44 -6.12 -5.55 -8.39
N ALA A 45 -6.59 -5.71 -7.15
CA ALA A 45 -7.33 -6.90 -6.73
C ALA A 45 -8.60 -7.12 -7.56
N ALA A 46 -9.36 -6.05 -7.81
CA ALA A 46 -10.53 -6.09 -8.68
C ALA A 46 -10.19 -6.48 -10.12
N HIS A 47 -9.08 -5.95 -10.66
CA HIS A 47 -8.61 -6.30 -12.01
C HIS A 47 -8.21 -7.78 -12.13
N GLN A 48 -7.63 -8.36 -11.07
CA GLN A 48 -7.29 -9.79 -11.00
C GLN A 48 -8.50 -10.70 -10.73
N GLY A 49 -9.70 -10.14 -10.55
CA GLY A 49 -10.91 -10.91 -10.26
C GLY A 49 -10.93 -11.50 -8.85
N VAL A 50 -10.18 -10.91 -7.91
CA VAL A 50 -10.19 -11.33 -6.50
C VAL A 50 -11.59 -11.08 -5.93
N SER A 51 -12.19 -12.11 -5.33
CA SER A 51 -13.50 -11.96 -4.69
C SER A 51 -13.39 -11.10 -3.43
N LYS A 52 -14.52 -10.53 -3.00
CA LYS A 52 -14.54 -9.70 -1.79
C LYS A 52 -14.15 -10.51 -0.56
N GLU A 53 -14.58 -11.77 -0.48
CA GLU A 53 -14.29 -12.68 0.62
C GLU A 53 -12.79 -12.97 0.73
N VAL A 54 -12.14 -13.31 -0.39
CA VAL A 54 -10.69 -13.55 -0.43
C VAL A 54 -9.92 -12.27 -0.08
N LEU A 55 -10.38 -11.12 -0.55
CA LEU A 55 -9.78 -9.83 -0.22
C LEU A 55 -9.88 -9.53 1.29
N HIS A 56 -11.02 -9.81 1.91
CA HIS A 56 -11.19 -9.70 3.36
C HIS A 56 -10.20 -10.59 4.11
N ASP A 57 -10.09 -11.86 3.71
CA ASP A 57 -9.14 -12.79 4.34
C ASP A 57 -7.69 -12.32 4.20
N ILE A 58 -7.29 -11.76 3.04
CA ILE A 58 -5.95 -11.21 2.84
C ILE A 58 -5.70 -10.05 3.81
N ILE A 59 -6.63 -9.11 3.91
CA ILE A 59 -6.49 -7.94 4.78
C ILE A 59 -6.43 -8.37 6.24
N ASP A 60 -7.33 -9.25 6.68
CA ASP A 60 -7.41 -9.66 8.08
C ASP A 60 -6.15 -10.43 8.50
N ASN A 61 -5.65 -11.32 7.65
CA ASN A 61 -4.42 -12.08 7.93
C ASN A 61 -3.19 -11.17 7.93
N GLN A 62 -3.00 -10.34 6.90
CA GLN A 62 -1.85 -9.44 6.82
C GLN A 62 -1.85 -8.41 7.95
N TYR A 63 -3.01 -7.82 8.25
CA TYR A 63 -3.14 -6.84 9.32
C TYR A 63 -2.85 -7.47 10.69
N SER A 64 -3.31 -8.69 10.92
CA SER A 64 -2.99 -9.45 12.14
C SER A 64 -1.49 -9.75 12.25
N GLU A 65 -0.83 -10.13 11.15
CA GLU A 65 0.63 -10.34 11.11
C GLU A 65 1.39 -9.05 11.47
N PHE A 66 1.03 -7.91 10.86
CA PHE A 66 1.64 -6.61 11.20
C PHE A 66 1.45 -6.23 12.67
N LEU A 67 0.27 -6.48 13.25
CA LEU A 67 0.03 -6.21 14.66
C LEU A 67 0.80 -7.18 15.58
N SER A 68 0.95 -8.45 15.18
CA SER A 68 1.68 -9.44 15.98
C SER A 68 3.18 -9.13 16.09
N GLN A 69 3.78 -8.60 15.02
CA GLN A 69 5.18 -8.16 15.01
C GLN A 69 5.43 -6.93 15.90
N ASN A 70 4.39 -6.14 16.16
CA ASN A 70 4.45 -4.96 17.03
C ASN A 70 4.14 -5.27 18.51
N ASN A 71 3.79 -6.52 18.84
CA ASN A 71 3.47 -6.97 20.20
C ASN A 71 4.49 -7.98 20.77
N GLU A 72 5.62 -8.20 20.09
CA GLU A 72 6.78 -8.90 20.66
C GLU A 72 7.65 -7.88 21.44
N ASP A 73 7.18 -7.51 22.65
CA ASP A 73 7.96 -6.90 23.74
C ASP A 73 7.88 -7.80 24.99
#